data_AF-A0A4Q9M9E9-F1
#
_entry.id   AF-A0A4Q9M9E9-F1
#
_cell.length_a   1.000
_cell.length_b   1.000
_cell.length_c   1.000
_cell.angle_alpha   90.00
_cell.angle_beta   90.00
_cell.angle_gamma   90.00
#
_symmetry.space_group_name_H-M   'P 1'
#
loop_
_entity.id
_entity.type
_entity.pdbx_description
1 polymer ?
#
loop_
_entity_poly.entity_id
_entity_poly.type
_entity_poly.pdbx_seq_one_letter_code
_entity_poly.pdbx_strand_id
1 'polypeptide(L)'
;MIGCSALTEHMIDSAGAEADTNDASPFSMALQKAGSDKKGWWDWLNNDPDSLSRFAVSIEGVGYTSIAPLIAYCPWEALPPNTIFVDVGSAQGSVALHVLRHVYAKTPTFKVVCQDLEGPIQSARQFWQDEFLKHWRMGESSCKRTTSLQRIPPRIQTRYTSCERFFMTGMITMLSIY
;
A
#
# COMPACT_ATOMS: atom_id res chain seq x y z
N MET A 1 -24.03 4.11 -18.67
CA MET A 1 -24.86 4.86 -17.69
C MET A 1 -25.19 4.08 -16.42
N ILE A 2 -25.09 2.74 -16.39
CA ILE A 2 -25.45 1.92 -15.21
C ILE A 2 -24.71 2.33 -13.93
N GLY A 3 -23.43 2.71 -14.01
CA GLY A 3 -22.67 3.19 -12.84
C GLY A 3 -23.23 4.47 -12.21
N CYS A 4 -23.63 5.45 -13.03
CA CYS A 4 -24.17 6.71 -12.54
C CYS A 4 -25.55 6.55 -11.89
N SER A 5 -26.39 5.65 -12.42
CA SER A 5 -27.69 5.35 -11.81
C SER A 5 -27.52 4.57 -10.49
N ALA A 6 -26.58 3.62 -10.43
CA ALA A 6 -26.30 2.87 -9.20
C ALA A 6 -25.86 3.77 -8.03
N LEU A 7 -25.01 4.77 -8.30
CA LEU A 7 -24.62 5.75 -7.28
C LEU A 7 -25.80 6.59 -6.80
N THR A 8 -26.61 7.10 -7.73
CA THR A 8 -27.78 7.93 -7.39
C THR A 8 -28.79 7.14 -6.55
N GLU A 9 -29.06 5.89 -6.94
CA GLU A 9 -29.98 5.02 -6.20
C GLU A 9 -29.44 4.66 -4.81
N HIS A 10 -28.15 4.33 -4.69
CA HIS A 10 -27.51 4.07 -3.40
C HIS A 10 -27.58 5.29 -2.47
N MET A 11 -27.50 6.51 -2.99
CA MET A 11 -27.59 7.72 -2.18
C MET A 11 -29.02 8.05 -1.71
N ILE A 12 -30.05 7.52 -2.38
CA ILE A 12 -31.45 7.77 -2.06
C ILE A 12 -32.03 6.64 -1.19
N ASP A 13 -31.47 5.44 -1.27
CA ASP A 13 -31.81 4.32 -0.39
C ASP A 13 -31.08 4.43 0.95
N SER A 14 -31.80 4.86 2.00
CA SER A 14 -31.25 4.99 3.34
C SER A 14 -30.77 3.65 3.92
N ALA A 15 -31.37 2.53 3.54
CA ALA A 15 -30.96 1.21 4.04
C ALA A 15 -29.64 0.75 3.39
N GLY A 16 -29.46 1.02 2.09
CA GLY A 16 -28.19 0.79 1.39
C GLY A 16 -27.08 1.75 1.83
N ALA A 17 -27.41 3.03 2.06
CA ALA A 17 -26.47 4.05 2.53
C ALA A 17 -25.91 3.77 3.93
N GLU A 18 -26.68 3.13 4.81
CA GLU A 18 -26.24 2.74 6.16
C GLU A 18 -25.39 1.46 6.16
N ALA A 19 -25.45 0.65 5.09
CA ALA A 19 -24.65 -0.56 4.96
C ALA A 19 -23.22 -0.22 4.50
N ASP A 20 -22.34 0.14 5.44
CA ASP A 20 -20.90 0.36 5.20
C ASP A 20 -20.16 -0.96 4.95
N THR A 21 -20.47 -1.60 3.82
CA THR A 21 -19.87 -2.87 3.39
C THR A 21 -19.43 -2.78 1.94
N ASN A 22 -18.33 -3.48 1.60
CA ASN A 22 -17.80 -3.50 0.23
C ASN A 22 -18.84 -4.03 -0.79
N ASP A 23 -19.65 -4.99 -0.39
CA ASP A 23 -20.62 -5.67 -1.26
C ASP A 23 -21.88 -4.81 -1.49
N ALA A 24 -22.15 -3.84 -0.62
CA ALA A 24 -23.25 -2.88 -0.76
C ALA A 24 -22.85 -1.60 -1.50
N SER A 25 -21.55 -1.38 -1.78
CA SER A 25 -21.09 -0.14 -2.40
C SER A 25 -21.77 0.16 -3.74
N PRO A 26 -21.88 1.45 -4.15
CA PRO A 26 -22.43 1.83 -5.46
C PRO A 26 -21.77 1.09 -6.63
N PHE A 27 -20.48 0.79 -6.49
CA PHE A 27 -19.73 0.04 -7.49
C PHE A 27 -20.20 -1.41 -7.60
N SER A 28 -20.31 -2.10 -6.46
CA SER A 28 -20.79 -3.49 -6.40
C SER A 28 -22.23 -3.59 -6.89
N MET A 29 -23.09 -2.63 -6.54
CA MET A 29 -24.45 -2.53 -7.10
C MET A 29 -24.45 -2.36 -8.63
N ALA A 30 -23.58 -1.52 -9.16
CA ALA A 30 -23.47 -1.32 -10.61
C ALA A 30 -23.03 -2.60 -11.33
N LEU A 31 -22.09 -3.36 -10.75
CA LEU A 31 -21.65 -4.65 -11.29
C LEU A 31 -22.78 -5.66 -11.33
N GLN A 32 -23.52 -5.81 -10.22
CA GLN A 32 -24.65 -6.74 -10.14
C GLN A 32 -25.73 -6.38 -11.17
N LYS A 33 -26.06 -5.08 -11.31
CA LYS A 33 -27.01 -4.59 -12.32
C LYS A 33 -26.53 -4.82 -13.76
N ALA A 34 -25.23 -4.80 -13.99
CA ALA A 34 -24.63 -5.14 -15.28
C ALA A 34 -24.61 -6.66 -15.55
N GLY A 35 -25.12 -7.48 -14.63
CA GLY A 35 -25.12 -8.95 -14.76
C GLY A 35 -23.77 -9.58 -14.46
N SER A 36 -22.87 -8.87 -13.77
CA SER A 36 -21.58 -9.40 -13.37
C SER A 36 -21.72 -10.40 -12.22
N ASP A 37 -20.90 -11.45 -12.24
CA ASP A 37 -20.76 -12.44 -11.17
C ASP A 37 -19.78 -12.00 -10.05
N LYS A 38 -19.14 -10.84 -10.23
CA LYS A 38 -18.11 -10.33 -9.32
C LYS A 38 -18.72 -9.75 -8.06
N LYS A 39 -18.13 -10.11 -6.91
CA LYS A 39 -18.69 -9.75 -5.59
C LYS A 39 -18.44 -8.30 -5.18
N GLY A 40 -17.38 -7.69 -5.71
CA GLY A 40 -17.07 -6.29 -5.46
C GLY A 40 -15.84 -5.79 -6.19
N TRP A 41 -15.36 -4.60 -5.82
CA TRP A 41 -14.27 -3.90 -6.49
C TRP A 41 -13.01 -4.76 -6.71
N TRP A 42 -12.48 -5.37 -5.65
CA TRP A 42 -11.25 -6.15 -5.75
C TRP A 42 -11.41 -7.43 -6.58
N ASP A 43 -12.55 -8.09 -6.49
CA ASP A 43 -12.85 -9.27 -7.30
C ASP A 43 -12.94 -8.90 -8.78
N TRP A 44 -13.66 -7.83 -9.10
CA TRP A 44 -13.71 -7.30 -10.47
C TRP A 44 -12.33 -6.87 -10.98
N LEU A 45 -11.58 -6.09 -10.21
CA LEU A 45 -10.27 -5.58 -10.61
C LEU A 45 -9.26 -6.71 -10.87
N ASN A 46 -9.25 -7.75 -10.04
CA ASN A 46 -8.36 -8.91 -10.21
C ASN A 46 -8.71 -9.78 -11.44
N ASN A 47 -9.92 -9.63 -12.00
CA ASN A 47 -10.36 -10.33 -13.19
C ASN A 47 -10.25 -9.47 -14.48
N ASP A 48 -9.78 -8.23 -14.38
CA ASP A 48 -9.57 -7.32 -15.51
C ASP A 48 -8.11 -6.81 -15.52
N PRO A 49 -7.19 -7.49 -16.23
CA PRO A 49 -5.77 -7.15 -16.25
C PRO A 49 -5.47 -5.72 -16.70
N ASP A 50 -6.26 -5.16 -17.62
CA ASP A 50 -6.05 -3.81 -18.13
C ASP A 50 -6.42 -2.76 -17.07
N SER A 51 -7.52 -2.98 -16.35
CA SER A 51 -7.89 -2.13 -15.22
C SER A 51 -6.92 -2.26 -14.05
N LEU A 52 -6.46 -3.48 -13.75
CA LEU A 52 -5.46 -3.72 -12.71
C LEU A 52 -4.13 -3.01 -13.03
N SER A 53 -3.68 -3.07 -14.28
CA SER A 53 -2.46 -2.38 -14.74
C SER A 53 -2.58 -0.86 -14.59
N ARG A 54 -3.70 -0.27 -15.03
CA ARG A 54 -3.96 1.17 -14.86
C ARG A 54 -4.04 1.58 -13.38
N PHE A 55 -4.65 0.74 -12.56
CA PHE A 55 -4.70 0.95 -11.12
C PHE A 55 -3.29 0.94 -10.51
N ALA A 56 -2.45 -0.03 -10.87
CA ALA A 56 -1.07 -0.11 -10.40
C ALA A 56 -0.29 1.19 -10.71
N VAL A 57 -0.36 1.69 -11.95
CA VAL A 57 0.26 2.96 -12.36
C VAL A 57 -0.29 4.15 -11.55
N SER A 58 -1.60 4.18 -11.29
CA SER A 58 -2.20 5.26 -10.51
C SER A 58 -1.70 5.31 -9.06
N ILE A 59 -1.43 4.15 -8.45
CA ILE A 59 -0.90 4.04 -7.09
C ILE A 59 0.55 4.52 -7.02
N GLU A 60 1.33 4.41 -8.09
CA GLU A 60 2.69 4.97 -8.13
C GLU A 60 2.67 6.48 -7.89
N GLY A 61 1.72 7.19 -8.52
CA GLY A 61 1.56 8.64 -8.35
C GLY A 61 1.22 9.05 -6.92
N VAL A 62 0.38 8.29 -6.24
CA VAL A 62 0.02 8.50 -4.82
C VAL A 62 1.23 8.33 -3.90
N GLY A 63 2.16 7.44 -4.26
CA GLY A 63 3.40 7.24 -3.52
C GLY A 63 4.24 8.51 -3.40
N TYR A 64 4.19 9.42 -4.39
CA TYR A 64 4.97 10.65 -4.38
C TYR A 64 4.32 11.81 -3.62
N THR A 65 2.99 11.87 -3.55
CA THR A 65 2.27 12.98 -2.92
C THR A 65 2.28 12.91 -1.38
N SER A 66 2.53 11.73 -0.81
CA SER A 66 2.43 11.46 0.63
C SER A 66 3.75 11.54 1.40
N ILE A 67 4.88 11.76 0.73
CA ILE A 67 6.22 11.57 1.32
C ILE A 67 6.61 12.69 2.29
N ALA A 68 6.50 13.95 1.86
CA ALA A 68 6.88 15.11 2.67
C ALA A 68 6.16 15.15 4.04
N PRO A 69 4.82 14.99 4.12
CA PRO A 69 4.15 14.92 5.42
C PRO A 69 4.58 13.70 6.22
N LEU A 70 4.74 12.52 5.60
CA LEU A 70 5.18 11.31 6.31
C LEU A 70 6.56 11.48 6.98
N ILE A 71 7.50 12.11 6.27
CA ILE A 71 8.83 12.43 6.81
C ILE A 71 8.72 13.45 7.94
N ALA A 72 7.84 14.45 7.82
CA ALA A 72 7.71 15.52 8.82
C ALA A 72 7.02 15.06 10.12
N TYR A 73 6.05 14.15 10.05
CA TYR A 73 5.23 13.77 11.21
C TYR A 73 5.83 12.66 12.06
N CYS A 74 6.68 11.79 11.50
CA CYS A 74 7.32 10.72 12.24
C CYS A 74 8.77 11.08 12.56
N PRO A 75 9.23 10.97 13.82
CA PRO A 75 10.60 11.26 14.20
C PRO A 75 11.53 10.09 13.83
N TRP A 76 11.64 9.80 12.53
CA TRP A 76 12.30 8.59 12.01
C TRP A 76 13.74 8.41 12.52
N GLU A 77 14.46 9.51 12.70
CA GLU A 77 15.86 9.52 13.15
C GLU A 77 16.01 9.26 14.66
N ALA A 78 14.95 9.51 15.44
CA ALA A 78 14.92 9.24 16.87
C ALA A 78 14.51 7.80 17.19
N LEU A 79 14.18 6.99 16.17
CA LEU A 79 13.82 5.60 16.35
C LEU A 79 15.02 4.79 16.86
N PRO A 80 14.80 3.76 17.71
CA PRO A 80 15.88 2.91 18.19
C PRO A 80 16.69 2.28 17.06
N PRO A 81 18.00 2.04 17.26
CA PRO A 81 18.79 1.24 16.33
C PRO A 81 18.14 -0.12 16.07
N ASN A 82 18.28 -0.64 14.85
CA ASN A 82 17.66 -1.90 14.40
C ASN A 82 16.13 -1.89 14.27
N THR A 83 15.49 -0.71 14.30
CA THR A 83 14.06 -0.59 13.99
C THR A 83 13.75 -1.17 12.60
N ILE A 84 12.64 -1.90 12.51
CA ILE A 84 12.11 -2.45 11.27
C ILE A 84 10.81 -1.70 10.94
N PHE A 85 10.80 -0.97 9.84
CA PHE A 85 9.59 -0.38 9.30
C PHE A 85 8.89 -1.36 8.36
N VAL A 86 7.59 -1.60 8.57
CA VAL A 86 6.79 -2.50 7.75
C VAL A 86 5.76 -1.67 6.97
N ASP A 87 5.89 -1.63 5.65
CA ASP A 87 4.96 -0.94 4.77
C ASP A 87 3.90 -1.94 4.27
N VAL A 88 2.66 -1.82 4.77
CA VAL A 88 1.57 -2.78 4.51
C VAL A 88 0.66 -2.24 3.42
N GLY A 89 0.44 -3.03 2.37
CA GLY A 89 -0.19 -2.52 1.14
C GLY A 89 0.75 -1.59 0.38
N SER A 90 2.05 -1.91 0.40
CA SER A 90 3.12 -1.05 -0.10
C SER A 90 3.10 -0.85 -1.61
N ALA A 91 2.33 -1.66 -2.35
CA ALA A 91 2.45 -1.86 -3.79
C ALA A 91 3.92 -2.12 -4.17
N GLN A 92 4.55 -1.20 -4.92
CA GLN A 92 5.96 -1.30 -5.27
C GLN A 92 6.94 -0.86 -4.16
N GLY A 93 6.46 -0.26 -3.06
CA GLY A 93 7.27 0.19 -1.92
C GLY A 93 7.98 1.52 -2.15
N SER A 94 7.41 2.41 -2.96
CA SER A 94 8.01 3.74 -3.22
C SER A 94 8.11 4.59 -1.96
N VAL A 95 7.08 4.57 -1.10
CA VAL A 95 7.07 5.29 0.19
C VAL A 95 8.18 4.77 1.10
N ALA A 96 8.22 3.45 1.32
CA ALA A 96 9.27 2.74 2.03
C ALA A 96 10.69 3.11 1.60
N LEU A 97 10.92 3.20 0.29
CA LEU A 97 12.22 3.58 -0.26
C LEU A 97 12.61 5.02 0.10
N HIS A 98 11.68 5.96 0.07
CA HIS A 98 11.99 7.36 0.41
C HIS A 98 12.23 7.57 1.90
N VAL A 99 11.47 6.88 2.76
CA VAL A 99 11.73 6.85 4.21
C VAL A 99 13.13 6.27 4.46
N LEU A 100 13.46 5.13 3.84
CA LEU A 100 14.79 4.54 3.98
C LEU A 100 15.89 5.52 3.55
N ARG A 101 15.75 6.17 2.39
CA ARG A 101 16.72 7.18 1.90
C ARG A 101 16.89 8.35 2.86
N HIS A 102 15.81 8.82 3.48
CA HIS A 102 15.85 9.92 4.44
C HIS A 102 16.64 9.55 5.71
N VAL A 103 16.47 8.31 6.19
CA VAL A 103 16.93 7.89 7.52
C VAL A 103 18.30 7.20 7.47
N TYR A 104 18.62 6.51 6.37
CA TYR A 104 19.75 5.59 6.29
C TYR A 104 21.10 6.25 6.59
N ALA A 105 21.29 7.52 6.23
CA ALA A 105 22.52 8.26 6.51
C ALA A 105 22.78 8.44 8.02
N LYS A 106 21.72 8.46 8.84
CA LYS A 106 21.79 8.69 10.30
C LYS A 106 21.61 7.40 11.09
N THR A 107 20.80 6.48 10.58
CA THR A 107 20.51 5.19 11.23
C THR A 107 20.69 4.04 10.25
N PRO A 108 21.94 3.61 9.95
CA PRO A 108 22.21 2.54 8.97
C PRO A 108 21.65 1.16 9.34
N THR A 109 21.27 0.98 10.61
CA THR A 109 20.65 -0.25 11.13
C THR A 109 19.14 -0.30 10.87
N PHE A 110 18.56 0.78 10.36
CA PHE A 110 17.14 0.84 9.99
C PHE A 110 16.84 -0.12 8.84
N LYS A 111 15.75 -0.89 8.96
CA LYS A 111 15.33 -1.88 7.96
C LYS A 111 13.93 -1.58 7.47
N VAL A 112 13.64 -2.01 6.25
CA VAL A 112 12.31 -1.86 5.67
C VAL A 112 11.82 -3.20 5.11
N VAL A 113 10.55 -3.49 5.37
CA VAL A 113 9.82 -4.65 4.87
C VAL A 113 8.60 -4.15 4.12
N CYS A 114 8.52 -4.43 2.83
CA CYS A 114 7.34 -4.11 2.03
C CYS A 114 6.46 -5.37 1.98
N GLN A 115 5.18 -5.21 2.32
CA GLN A 115 4.19 -6.26 2.35
C GLN A 115 3.02 -5.93 1.44
N ASP A 116 2.70 -6.85 0.53
CA ASP A 116 1.56 -6.76 -0.37
C ASP A 116 1.15 -8.16 -0.86
N LEU A 117 0.17 -8.21 -1.74
CA LEU A 117 -0.20 -9.37 -2.53
C LEU A 117 0.93 -9.75 -3.50
N GLU A 118 0.88 -10.99 -3.99
CA GLU A 118 1.96 -11.57 -4.80
C GLU A 118 2.25 -10.77 -6.09
N GLY A 119 1.19 -10.33 -6.80
CA GLY A 119 1.34 -9.54 -8.03
C GLY A 119 2.15 -8.26 -7.82
N PRO A 120 1.71 -7.35 -6.93
CA PRO A 120 2.48 -6.14 -6.60
C PRO A 120 3.89 -6.41 -6.07
N ILE A 121 4.10 -7.46 -5.27
CA ILE A 121 5.44 -7.82 -4.76
C ILE A 121 6.41 -8.20 -5.90
N GLN A 122 5.93 -8.80 -6.99
CA GLN A 122 6.79 -9.11 -8.14
C GLN A 122 7.25 -7.84 -8.85
N SER A 123 6.35 -6.89 -9.09
CA SER A 123 6.71 -5.57 -9.64
C SER A 123 7.64 -4.80 -8.71
N ALA A 124 7.40 -4.87 -7.39
CA ALA A 124 8.26 -4.25 -6.38
C ALA A 124 9.71 -4.76 -6.48
N ARG A 125 9.92 -6.08 -6.68
CA ARG A 125 11.29 -6.63 -6.80
C ARG A 125 12.08 -5.96 -7.91
N GLN A 126 11.45 -5.74 -9.06
CA GLN A 126 12.09 -5.08 -10.20
C GLN A 126 12.35 -3.60 -9.91
N PHE A 127 11.35 -2.88 -9.41
CA PHE A 127 11.47 -1.48 -9.00
C PHE A 127 12.64 -1.27 -8.02
N TRP A 128 12.74 -2.09 -6.97
CA TRP A 128 13.80 -1.99 -5.99
C TRP A 128 15.18 -2.36 -6.57
N GLN A 129 15.27 -3.33 -7.47
CA GLN A 129 16.54 -3.62 -8.16
C GLN A 129 17.02 -2.41 -8.97
N ASP A 130 16.14 -1.81 -9.75
CA ASP A 130 16.48 -0.66 -10.60
C ASP A 130 16.86 0.56 -9.75
N GLU A 131 16.08 0.85 -8.71
CA GLU A 131 16.32 2.00 -7.85
C GLU A 131 17.57 1.83 -6.97
N PHE A 132 17.85 0.60 -6.53
CA PHE A 132 19.08 0.29 -5.81
C PHE A 132 20.31 0.42 -6.71
N LEU A 133 20.23 -0.05 -7.96
CA LEU A 133 21.33 0.08 -8.93
C LEU A 133 21.61 1.55 -9.31
N LYS A 134 20.58 2.39 -9.43
CA LYS A 134 20.73 3.82 -9.80
C LYS A 134 21.36 4.68 -8.71
N HIS A 135 21.07 4.40 -7.43
CA HIS A 135 21.39 5.32 -6.34
C HIS A 135 22.49 4.83 -5.39
N TRP A 136 22.93 3.57 -5.52
CA TRP A 136 23.82 2.93 -4.54
C TRP A 136 25.30 2.84 -4.95
N ARG A 137 25.83 3.85 -5.68
CA ARG A 137 27.28 4.08 -5.82
C ARG A 137 27.91 4.77 -4.59
N MET A 138 27.47 4.42 -3.39
CA MET A 138 27.98 4.97 -2.12
C MET A 138 28.37 3.81 -1.20
N GLY A 139 29.67 3.45 -1.22
CA GLY A 139 30.31 2.61 -0.20
C GLY A 139 30.07 1.10 -0.30
N GLU A 140 31.05 0.38 -0.84
CA GLU A 140 31.04 -1.07 -1.12
C GLU A 140 31.05 -2.02 0.09
N SER A 141 31.11 -1.55 1.34
CA SER A 141 31.58 -2.41 2.45
C SER A 141 30.62 -2.71 3.61
N SER A 142 29.33 -2.34 3.54
CA SER A 142 28.41 -2.68 4.66
C SER A 142 26.98 -3.08 4.30
N CYS A 143 26.53 -2.91 3.05
CA CYS A 143 25.13 -3.11 2.71
C CYS A 143 24.75 -4.59 2.48
N LYS A 144 24.73 -5.40 3.54
CA LYS A 144 24.05 -6.68 3.54
C LYS A 144 22.53 -6.44 3.54
N ARG A 145 21.91 -6.55 2.34
CA ARG A 145 20.46 -6.71 2.06
C ARG A 145 19.55 -6.59 3.31
N THR A 146 19.16 -5.38 3.68
CA THR A 146 18.23 -5.11 4.79
C THR A 146 16.77 -5.01 4.36
N THR A 147 16.47 -5.24 3.08
CA THR A 147 15.11 -5.27 2.55
C THR A 147 14.62 -6.72 2.44
N SER A 148 13.52 -7.03 3.10
CA SER A 148 12.78 -8.27 2.85
C SER A 148 11.41 -7.95 2.27
N LEU A 149 11.11 -8.51 1.10
CA LEU A 149 9.79 -8.48 0.51
C LEU A 149 9.05 -9.74 0.95
N GLN A 150 8.02 -9.57 1.77
CA GLN A 150 7.33 -10.69 2.40
C GLN A 150 5.83 -10.65 2.11
N ARG A 151 5.26 -11.82 1.83
CA ARG A 151 3.82 -12.02 1.78
C ARG A 151 3.24 -11.98 3.19
N ILE A 152 2.06 -11.39 3.37
CA ILE A 152 1.30 -11.48 4.62
C ILE A 152 0.66 -12.87 4.73
N PRO A 153 0.96 -13.68 5.76
CA PRO A 153 0.17 -14.85 6.08
C PRO A 153 -1.19 -14.42 6.65
N PRO A 154 -2.32 -15.05 6.27
CA PRO A 154 -3.67 -14.61 6.66
C PRO A 154 -3.98 -14.62 8.17
N ARG A 155 -3.05 -15.05 9.05
CA ARG A 155 -3.26 -15.16 10.51
C ARG A 155 -2.62 -14.05 11.36
N ILE A 156 -1.85 -13.13 10.79
CA ILE A 156 -1.04 -12.15 11.56
C ILE A 156 -1.72 -10.75 11.64
N GLN A 157 -2.99 -10.60 11.23
CA GLN A 157 -3.66 -9.28 11.23
C GLN A 157 -3.98 -8.69 12.63
N THR A 158 -3.78 -9.42 13.73
CA THR A 158 -4.31 -9.03 15.06
C THR A 158 -3.36 -8.22 15.96
N ARG A 159 -2.12 -7.90 15.55
CA ARG A 159 -1.18 -7.12 16.38
C ARG A 159 -0.49 -6.01 15.61
N TYR A 160 -1.29 -5.06 15.16
CA TYR A 160 -0.81 -3.88 14.46
C TYR A 160 -1.41 -2.64 15.09
N THR A 161 -0.56 -1.71 15.54
CA THR A 161 -0.99 -0.39 15.96
C THR A 161 -1.07 0.47 14.69
N SER A 162 -2.28 0.69 14.19
CA SER A 162 -2.52 1.55 13.04
C SER A 162 -2.37 3.02 13.46
N CYS A 163 -1.77 3.84 12.60
CA CYS A 163 -1.88 5.29 12.72
C CYS A 163 -3.15 5.69 11.94
N GLU A 164 -4.30 5.76 12.63
CA GLU A 164 -5.65 5.82 12.03
C GLU A 164 -6.03 7.12 11.29
N ARG A 165 -5.09 7.93 10.79
CA ARG A 165 -5.41 9.25 10.19
C ARG A 165 -5.30 9.37 8.66
N PHE A 166 -5.11 8.28 7.93
CA PHE A 166 -5.10 8.32 6.46
C PHE A 166 -6.09 7.32 5.86
N PHE A 167 -7.38 7.65 5.89
CA PHE A 167 -8.37 6.99 5.05
C PHE A 167 -8.26 7.52 3.62
N MET A 168 -8.11 6.60 2.66
CA MET A 168 -7.99 6.74 1.19
C MET A 168 -6.60 6.59 0.56
N THR A 169 -5.49 6.57 1.31
CA THR A 169 -4.16 6.33 0.73
C THR A 169 -3.30 5.49 1.67
N GLY A 170 -3.33 4.15 1.48
CA GLY A 170 -2.40 3.20 2.11
C GLY A 170 -2.44 3.14 3.64
N MET A 171 -2.81 2.00 4.20
CA MET A 171 -2.71 1.78 5.65
C MET A 171 -1.23 1.66 6.08
N ILE A 172 -0.58 2.77 6.40
CA ILE A 172 0.78 2.75 6.95
C ILE A 172 0.72 2.24 8.39
N THR A 173 1.32 1.07 8.62
CA THR A 173 1.30 0.39 9.93
C THR A 173 2.72 0.29 10.46
N MET A 174 3.04 0.99 11.55
CA MET A 174 4.36 0.91 12.17
C MET A 174 4.39 -0.24 13.19
N LEU A 175 5.33 -1.18 13.03
CA LEU A 175 5.56 -2.27 13.99
C LEU A 175 6.95 -2.12 14.62
N SER A 176 7.00 -1.82 15.92
CA SER A 176 8.23 -1.95 16.71
C SER A 176 8.29 -3.36 17.29
N ILE A 177 9.15 -4.21 16.72
CA ILE A 177 9.47 -5.51 17.32
C ILE A 177 10.70 -5.30 18.22
N TYR A 178 10.51 -5.44 19.54
CA TYR A 178 11.60 -5.47 20.52
C TYR A 178 12.15 -6.89 20.67
#